data_AF-A0A7K1SGC5-F1
#
_entry.id   AF-A0A7K1SGC5-F1
#
_cell.length_a   1.000
_cell.length_b   1.000
_cell.length_c   1.000
_cell.angle_alpha   90.00
_cell.angle_beta   90.00
_cell.angle_gamma   90.00
#
_symmetry.space_group_name_H-M   'P 1'
#
loop_
_entity.id
_entity.type
_entity.pdbx_description
1 polymer ?
#
loop_
_entity_poly.entity_id
_entity_poly.type
_entity_poly.pdbx_seq_one_letter_code
_entity_poly.pdbx_strand_id
1 'polypeptide(L)'
;MIFRSCLILACWFVVSVASYAQPQDTLTTEQLLQRKGNSYTALLRPSRYLALDVTHTLGGFHRYRYFIGDDLHFKARGEKYNEELYDVTDSTFSILMANEVMNRDEPVTFRFDEIKTVMLHRRIPFVTAAGTLFPIAGGVYLLADVVNNRGFYSNTLPVVGTLVLSGLLFHLISNPHIHINKNHRLKVLQTY
;
A
#
# COMPACT_ATOMS: atom_id res chain seq x y z
N MET A 1 -36.23 2.94 25.66
CA MET A 1 -36.08 4.20 24.89
C MET A 1 -34.64 4.71 24.82
N ILE A 2 -33.76 4.41 25.78
CA ILE A 2 -32.37 4.89 25.85
C ILE A 2 -31.48 4.39 24.69
N PHE A 3 -31.71 3.17 24.20
CA PHE A 3 -30.89 2.55 23.14
C PHE A 3 -31.02 3.25 21.77
N ARG A 4 -32.22 3.78 21.45
CA ARG A 4 -32.45 4.54 20.22
C ARG A 4 -31.75 5.91 20.26
N SER A 5 -31.71 6.54 21.43
CA SER A 5 -31.06 7.84 21.61
C SER A 5 -29.53 7.74 21.50
N CYS A 6 -28.91 6.67 22.02
CA CYS A 6 -27.46 6.44 21.84
C CYS A 6 -27.07 6.19 20.39
N LEU A 7 -27.91 5.50 19.61
CA LEU A 7 -27.61 5.18 18.21
C LEU A 7 -27.64 6.42 17.31
N ILE A 8 -28.54 7.37 17.60
CA ILE A 8 -28.60 8.66 16.91
C ILE A 8 -27.38 9.52 17.26
N LEU A 9 -26.97 9.54 18.53
CA LEU A 9 -25.79 10.28 19.00
C LEU A 9 -24.48 9.74 18.41
N ALA A 10 -24.35 8.41 18.33
CA ALA A 10 -23.21 7.76 17.66
C ALA A 10 -23.17 8.08 16.16
N CYS A 11 -24.33 8.10 15.49
CA CYS A 11 -24.41 8.43 14.07
C CYS A 11 -24.05 9.91 13.80
N TRP A 12 -24.42 10.83 14.70
CA TRP A 12 -24.03 12.24 14.62
C TRP A 12 -22.53 12.44 14.85
N PHE A 13 -21.92 11.67 15.74
CA PHE A 13 -20.48 11.73 15.99
C PHE A 13 -19.66 11.22 14.79
N VAL A 14 -20.13 10.18 14.10
CA VAL A 14 -19.45 9.68 12.88
C VAL A 14 -19.57 10.68 11.73
N VAL A 15 -20.71 11.36 11.58
CA VAL A 15 -20.92 12.36 10.53
C VAL A 15 -20.07 13.62 10.77
N SER A 16 -19.95 14.09 12.02
CA SER A 16 -19.15 15.28 12.33
C SER A 16 -17.65 15.06 12.11
N VAL A 17 -17.14 13.87 12.42
CA VAL A 17 -15.74 13.50 12.14
C VAL A 17 -15.48 13.38 10.63
N ALA A 18 -16.46 12.91 9.86
CA ALA A 18 -16.36 12.84 8.40
C ALA A 18 -16.35 14.24 7.74
N SER A 19 -17.09 15.22 8.28
CA SER A 19 -17.12 16.59 7.76
C SER A 19 -15.87 17.41 8.08
N TYR A 20 -15.18 17.15 9.21
CA TYR A 20 -13.93 17.84 9.57
C TYR A 20 -12.69 17.30 8.84
N ALA A 21 -12.81 16.19 8.10
CA ALA A 21 -11.70 15.56 7.40
C ALA A 21 -11.46 16.11 5.98
N GLN A 22 -11.94 17.31 5.63
CA GLN A 22 -11.50 17.99 4.40
C GLN A 22 -10.16 18.67 4.67
N PRO A 23 -9.05 18.26 4.02
CA PRO A 23 -7.82 19.02 4.07
C PRO A 23 -8.05 20.32 3.28
N GLN A 24 -8.12 21.46 3.97
CA GLN A 24 -8.19 22.80 3.38
C GLN A 24 -6.80 23.38 3.07
N ASP A 25 -5.80 22.53 2.82
CA ASP A 25 -4.50 23.01 2.33
C ASP A 25 -4.56 23.15 0.81
N THR A 26 -4.87 24.36 0.35
CA THR A 26 -4.60 24.78 -1.03
C THR A 26 -3.09 24.91 -1.20
N LEU A 27 -2.41 23.77 -1.32
CA LEU A 27 -1.00 23.67 -1.68
C LEU A 27 -0.77 24.53 -2.94
N THR A 28 0.27 25.35 -2.92
CA THR A 28 0.69 26.09 -4.12
C THR A 28 1.01 25.10 -5.24
N THR A 29 0.95 25.54 -6.49
CA THR A 29 1.31 24.67 -7.64
C THR A 29 2.65 24.01 -7.42
N GLU A 30 3.68 24.76 -7.01
CA GLU A 30 5.01 24.22 -6.70
C GLU A 30 5.00 23.13 -5.62
N GLN A 31 4.18 23.30 -4.57
CA GLN A 31 4.06 22.30 -3.50
C GLN A 31 3.27 21.06 -3.96
N LEU A 32 2.24 21.22 -4.80
CA LEU A 32 1.56 20.10 -5.46
C LEU A 32 2.51 19.36 -6.42
N LEU A 33 3.40 20.10 -7.07
CA LEU A 33 4.39 19.57 -8.01
C LEU A 33 5.50 18.81 -7.29
N GLN A 34 6.04 19.35 -6.19
CA GLN A 34 6.97 18.64 -5.30
C GLN A 34 6.32 17.37 -4.72
N ARG A 35 5.04 17.45 -4.32
CA ARG A 35 4.29 16.28 -3.84
C ARG A 35 4.14 15.17 -4.88
N LYS A 36 4.12 15.53 -6.17
CA LYS A 36 4.00 14.56 -7.27
C LYS A 36 5.31 13.82 -7.56
N GLY A 37 6.45 14.29 -7.03
CA GLY A 37 7.74 13.60 -7.06
C GLY A 37 8.28 13.36 -8.48
N ASN A 38 8.97 12.23 -8.67
CA ASN A 38 9.66 11.87 -9.92
C ASN A 38 8.73 11.72 -11.14
N SER A 39 7.43 11.53 -10.92
CA SER A 39 6.44 11.56 -12.00
C SER A 39 6.34 12.94 -12.68
N TYR A 40 6.73 14.02 -11.99
CA TYR A 40 6.80 15.36 -12.56
C TYR A 40 8.09 15.63 -13.33
N THR A 41 9.24 15.15 -12.86
CA THR A 41 10.51 15.30 -13.61
C THR A 41 10.41 14.66 -14.99
N ALA A 42 9.65 13.56 -15.10
CA ALA A 42 9.30 12.89 -16.35
C ALA A 42 8.32 13.65 -17.26
N LEU A 43 7.62 14.68 -16.77
CA LEU A 43 6.81 15.60 -17.58
C LEU A 43 7.65 16.75 -18.14
N LEU A 44 8.74 17.12 -17.46
CA LEU A 44 9.65 18.18 -17.90
C LEU A 44 10.67 17.69 -18.93
N ARG A 45 11.03 16.41 -18.87
CA ARG A 45 11.98 15.78 -19.79
C ARG A 45 11.48 14.39 -20.20
N PRO A 46 11.57 14.02 -21.49
CA PRO A 46 11.29 12.67 -21.93
C PRO A 46 12.16 11.67 -21.16
N SER A 47 11.53 10.77 -20.41
CA SER A 47 12.20 9.75 -19.62
C SER A 47 11.52 8.40 -19.79
N ARG A 48 12.33 7.34 -19.65
CA ARG A 48 11.81 5.97 -19.62
C ARG A 48 11.29 5.67 -18.22
N TYR A 49 10.22 4.90 -18.17
CA TYR A 49 9.60 4.49 -16.93
C TYR A 49 9.09 3.07 -17.03
N LEU A 50 9.03 2.42 -15.87
CA LEU A 50 8.54 1.06 -15.73
C LEU A 50 7.03 1.11 -15.48
N ALA A 51 6.29 0.45 -16.35
CA ALA A 51 4.84 0.34 -16.30
C ALA A 51 4.44 -1.07 -15.87
N LEU A 52 3.79 -1.17 -14.72
CA LEU A 52 3.12 -2.39 -14.27
C LEU A 52 1.66 -2.33 -14.68
N ASP A 53 1.33 -3.09 -15.72
CA ASP A 53 -0.03 -3.27 -16.22
C ASP A 53 -0.69 -4.39 -15.43
N VAL A 54 -1.69 -4.04 -14.62
CA VAL A 54 -2.43 -4.97 -13.77
C VAL A 54 -3.86 -5.10 -14.30
N THR A 55 -4.18 -6.26 -14.87
CA THR A 55 -5.55 -6.58 -15.31
C THR A 55 -6.21 -7.47 -14.27
N HIS A 56 -7.10 -6.92 -13.45
CA HIS A 56 -7.88 -7.72 -12.51
C HIS A 56 -9.09 -8.35 -13.21
N THR A 57 -9.47 -9.56 -12.79
CA THR A 57 -10.71 -10.22 -13.26
C THR A 57 -11.96 -9.44 -12.87
N LEU A 58 -11.91 -8.74 -11.74
CA LEU A 58 -12.92 -7.82 -11.21
C LEU A 58 -12.23 -6.49 -10.87
N GLY A 59 -12.65 -5.39 -11.51
CA GLY A 59 -12.10 -4.04 -11.23
C GLY A 59 -11.28 -3.40 -12.36
N GLY A 60 -11.20 -4.02 -13.53
CA GLY A 60 -10.65 -3.41 -14.74
C GLY A 60 -9.12 -3.35 -14.79
N PHE A 61 -8.63 -2.55 -15.74
CA PHE A 61 -7.21 -2.35 -16.01
C PHE A 61 -6.65 -1.20 -15.18
N HIS A 62 -5.54 -1.43 -14.47
CA HIS A 62 -4.80 -0.40 -13.74
C HIS A 62 -3.33 -0.42 -14.17
N ARG A 63 -2.74 0.74 -14.44
CA ARG A 63 -1.31 0.89 -14.75
C ARG A 63 -0.60 1.67 -13.65
N TYR A 64 0.31 1.02 -12.96
CA TYR A 64 1.24 1.67 -12.04
C TYR A 64 2.49 2.09 -12.82
N ARG A 65 3.00 3.29 -12.53
CA ARG A 65 4.15 3.88 -13.22
C ARG A 65 5.23 4.14 -12.19
N TYR A 66 6.44 3.67 -12.47
CA TYR A 66 7.62 3.86 -11.65
C TYR A 66 8.68 4.57 -12.50
N PHE A 67 9.07 5.75 -12.05
CA PHE A 67 10.10 6.56 -12.66
C PHE A 67 11.43 6.33 -11.95
N ILE A 68 12.52 6.73 -12.61
CA ILE A 68 13.84 6.74 -11.98
C ILE A 68 13.77 7.58 -10.70
N GLY A 69 14.27 7.00 -9.61
CA GLY A 69 14.21 7.54 -8.26
C GLY A 69 13.01 7.07 -7.42
N ASP A 70 12.08 6.30 -8.00
CA ASP A 70 10.96 5.73 -7.23
C ASP A 70 11.38 4.43 -6.55
N ASP A 71 10.86 4.20 -5.34
CA ASP A 71 11.02 2.92 -4.64
C ASP A 71 10.22 1.81 -5.33
N LEU A 72 10.89 0.70 -5.65
CA LEU A 72 10.27 -0.47 -6.25
C LEU A 72 10.43 -1.68 -5.34
N HIS A 73 9.30 -2.19 -4.87
CA HIS A 73 9.26 -3.44 -4.09
C HIS A 73 8.98 -4.62 -5.02
N PHE A 74 9.91 -5.55 -5.13
CA PHE A 74 9.74 -6.70 -6.03
C PHE A 74 10.44 -7.95 -5.51
N LYS A 75 10.11 -9.08 -6.13
CA LYS A 75 10.74 -10.38 -5.90
C LYS A 75 11.39 -10.87 -7.18
N ALA A 76 12.70 -11.06 -7.14
CA ALA A 76 13.50 -11.62 -8.24
C ALA A 76 14.42 -12.70 -7.69
N ARG A 77 14.71 -13.74 -8.47
CA ARG A 77 15.66 -14.82 -8.12
C ARG A 77 15.44 -15.53 -6.76
N GLY A 78 14.30 -15.32 -6.11
CA GLY A 78 13.98 -15.89 -4.78
C GLY A 78 14.02 -14.87 -3.64
N GLU A 79 14.69 -13.75 -3.85
CA GLU A 79 14.88 -12.68 -2.88
C GLU A 79 13.89 -11.53 -3.08
N LYS A 80 13.65 -10.78 -2.01
CA LYS A 80 12.81 -9.58 -2.02
C LYS A 80 13.72 -8.36 -1.99
N TYR A 81 13.45 -7.42 -2.88
CA TYR A 81 14.15 -6.15 -2.95
C TYR A 81 13.16 -5.02 -2.68
N ASN A 82 13.62 -3.99 -1.99
CA ASN A 82 12.90 -2.75 -1.76
C ASN A 82 13.92 -1.62 -1.86
N GLU A 83 14.19 -1.21 -3.09
CA GLU A 83 15.26 -0.26 -3.39
C GLU A 83 14.79 0.76 -4.43
N GLU A 84 15.53 1.86 -4.50
CA GLU A 84 15.32 2.94 -5.45
C GLU A 84 15.65 2.50 -6.88
N LEU A 85 14.78 2.84 -7.82
CA LEU A 85 14.97 2.58 -9.24
C LEU A 85 16.05 3.51 -9.81
N TYR A 86 17.23 2.97 -10.12
CA TYR A 86 18.37 3.75 -10.63
C TYR A 86 18.27 4.07 -12.11
N ASP A 87 17.94 3.07 -12.93
CA ASP A 87 17.88 3.20 -14.38
C ASP A 87 16.92 2.19 -15.02
N VAL A 88 16.40 2.53 -16.21
CA VAL A 88 15.43 1.73 -16.96
C VAL A 88 15.82 1.68 -18.44
N THR A 89 16.13 0.47 -18.91
CA THR A 89 16.37 0.17 -20.33
C THR A 89 15.16 -0.50 -20.97
N ASP A 90 15.26 -0.96 -22.22
CA ASP A 90 14.14 -1.55 -22.95
C ASP A 90 13.71 -2.94 -22.41
N SER A 91 14.60 -3.65 -21.73
CA SER A 91 14.36 -5.03 -21.23
C SER A 91 14.85 -5.29 -19.81
N THR A 92 15.57 -4.32 -19.23
CA THR A 92 16.13 -4.41 -17.90
C THR A 92 15.91 -3.12 -17.12
N PHE A 93 16.04 -3.22 -15.81
CA PHE A 93 16.14 -2.07 -14.93
C PHE A 93 17.25 -2.33 -13.91
N SER A 94 17.77 -1.26 -13.34
CA SER A 94 18.81 -1.33 -12.31
C SER A 94 18.30 -0.69 -11.02
N ILE A 95 18.67 -1.28 -9.89
CA ILE A 95 18.48 -0.71 -8.56
C ILE A 95 19.83 -0.41 -7.94
N LEU A 96 19.88 0.54 -7.01
CA LEU A 96 21.06 0.74 -6.16
C LEU A 96 20.99 -0.22 -4.98
N MET A 97 22.05 -1.01 -4.78
CA MET A 97 22.15 -1.91 -3.64
C MET A 97 23.42 -1.59 -2.86
N ALA A 98 23.30 -1.47 -1.55
CA ALA A 98 24.44 -1.21 -0.68
C ALA A 98 25.39 -2.42 -0.65
N ASN A 99 26.62 -2.24 -1.13
CA ASN A 99 27.67 -3.24 -0.99
C ASN A 99 28.42 -3.00 0.32
N GLU A 100 28.16 -3.81 1.34
CA GLU A 100 28.75 -3.69 2.68
C GLU A 100 30.27 -3.85 2.68
N VAL A 101 30.84 -4.59 1.72
CA VAL A 101 32.29 -4.84 1.66
C VAL A 101 33.04 -3.62 1.13
N MET A 102 32.46 -2.95 0.14
CA MET A 102 33.07 -1.78 -0.51
C MET A 102 32.55 -0.44 0.05
N ASN A 103 31.59 -0.48 0.97
CA ASN A 103 30.91 0.66 1.57
C ASN A 103 30.43 1.68 0.52
N ARG A 104 29.85 1.18 -0.57
CA ARG A 104 29.33 1.97 -1.68
C ARG A 104 28.10 1.31 -2.29
N ASP A 105 27.22 2.13 -2.87
CA ASP A 105 26.07 1.63 -3.59
C ASP A 105 26.48 1.19 -4.99
N GLU A 106 26.10 -0.02 -5.36
CA GLU A 106 26.38 -0.59 -6.67
C GLU A 106 25.09 -0.83 -7.45
N PRO A 107 25.03 -0.46 -8.73
CA PRO A 107 23.86 -0.72 -9.55
C PRO A 107 23.78 -2.21 -9.87
N VAL A 108 22.68 -2.84 -9.46
CA VAL A 108 22.37 -4.23 -9.78
C VAL A 108 21.26 -4.26 -10.83
N THR A 109 21.56 -4.83 -11.98
CA THR A 109 20.62 -4.93 -13.10
C THR A 109 19.80 -6.22 -13.06
N PHE A 110 18.50 -6.08 -13.24
CA PHE A 110 17.53 -7.16 -13.35
C PHE A 110 16.84 -7.13 -14.71
N ARG A 111 16.68 -8.32 -15.31
CA ARG A 111 15.86 -8.48 -16.51
C ARG A 111 14.40 -8.69 -16.12
N PHE A 112 13.46 -8.26 -16.97
CA PHE A 112 12.03 -8.39 -16.67
C PHE A 112 11.53 -9.85 -16.55
N ASP A 113 12.17 -10.79 -17.22
CA ASP A 113 11.86 -12.23 -17.13
C ASP A 113 12.25 -12.86 -15.79
N GLU A 114 13.16 -12.22 -15.04
CA GLU A 114 13.57 -12.67 -13.71
C GLU A 114 12.60 -12.21 -12.60
N ILE A 115 11.74 -11.24 -12.90
CA ILE A 115 10.80 -10.65 -11.95
C ILE A 115 9.58 -11.56 -11.80
N LYS A 116 9.39 -12.08 -10.58
CA LYS A 116 8.26 -12.95 -10.26
C LYS A 116 7.07 -12.17 -9.75
N THR A 117 7.30 -11.23 -8.84
CA THR A 117 6.22 -10.52 -8.15
C THR A 117 6.61 -9.08 -7.93
N VAL A 118 5.69 -8.15 -8.16
CA VAL A 118 5.81 -6.76 -7.73
C VAL A 118 4.85 -6.55 -6.55
N MET A 119 5.38 -6.02 -5.45
CA MET A 119 4.61 -5.77 -4.24
C MET A 119 4.16 -4.31 -4.27
N LEU A 120 2.85 -4.11 -4.21
CA LEU A 120 2.28 -2.77 -4.23
C LEU A 120 1.90 -2.38 -2.81
N HIS A 121 2.24 -1.14 -2.44
CA HIS A 121 1.75 -0.55 -1.21
C HIS A 121 0.63 0.44 -1.54
N ARG A 122 -0.63 0.00 -1.38
CA ARG A 122 -1.80 0.86 -1.61
C ARG A 122 -2.28 1.40 -0.28
N ARG A 123 -1.96 2.65 0.04
CA ARG A 123 -2.53 3.35 1.20
C ARG A 123 -3.95 3.81 0.87
N ILE A 124 -4.93 3.04 1.34
CA ILE A 124 -6.33 3.46 1.35
C ILE A 124 -6.61 3.91 2.79
N PRO A 125 -6.79 5.22 3.06
CA PRO A 125 -6.69 5.77 4.41
C PRO A 125 -7.56 5.05 5.44
N PHE A 126 -8.82 4.73 5.09
CA PHE A 126 -9.72 4.00 5.97
C PHE A 126 -9.36 2.51 6.11
N VAL A 127 -9.08 1.83 4.99
CA VAL A 127 -8.85 0.37 4.98
C VAL A 127 -7.51 0.03 5.64
N THR A 128 -6.45 0.77 5.33
CA THR A 128 -5.13 0.55 5.93
C THR A 128 -5.18 0.80 7.45
N ALA A 129 -5.89 1.84 7.90
CA ALA A 129 -6.08 2.11 9.32
C ALA A 129 -6.92 1.02 10.00
N ALA A 130 -8.04 0.61 9.38
CA ALA A 130 -8.89 -0.48 9.89
C ALA A 130 -8.12 -1.80 10.02
N GLY A 131 -7.20 -2.09 9.10
CA GLY A 131 -6.32 -3.26 9.14
C GLY A 131 -5.52 -3.38 10.43
N THR A 132 -5.10 -2.26 11.01
CA THR A 132 -4.34 -2.21 12.27
C THR A 132 -5.24 -2.02 13.49
N LEU A 133 -6.29 -1.21 13.36
CA LEU A 133 -7.17 -0.86 14.49
C LEU A 133 -8.07 -2.02 14.92
N PHE A 134 -8.60 -2.82 13.99
CA PHE A 134 -9.51 -3.91 14.35
C PHE A 134 -8.85 -5.03 15.16
N PRO A 135 -7.64 -5.52 14.83
CA PRO A 135 -6.95 -6.49 15.68
C PRO A 135 -6.62 -5.93 17.07
N ILE A 136 -6.22 -4.65 17.16
CA ILE A 136 -5.99 -3.97 18.44
C ILE A 136 -7.29 -3.92 19.26
N ALA A 137 -8.39 -3.48 18.65
CA ALA A 137 -9.69 -3.43 19.30
C ALA A 137 -10.15 -4.83 19.78
N GLY A 138 -9.93 -5.87 18.97
CA GLY A 138 -10.18 -7.25 19.36
C GLY A 138 -9.34 -7.70 20.56
N GLY A 139 -8.04 -7.35 20.58
CA GLY A 139 -7.16 -7.62 21.71
C GLY A 139 -7.57 -6.90 22.99
N VAL A 140 -7.90 -5.60 22.90
CA VAL A 140 -8.39 -4.81 24.04
C VAL A 140 -9.70 -5.38 24.57
N TYR A 141 -10.63 -5.77 23.69
CA TYR A 141 -11.90 -6.35 24.08
C TYR A 141 -11.73 -7.70 24.79
N LEU A 142 -10.85 -8.55 24.28
CA LEU A 142 -10.48 -9.82 24.93
C LEU A 142 -9.87 -9.58 26.32
N LEU A 143 -8.93 -8.64 26.44
CA LEU A 143 -8.31 -8.31 27.73
C LEU A 143 -9.33 -7.76 28.73
N ALA A 144 -10.23 -6.88 28.28
CA ALA A 144 -11.30 -6.35 29.11
C ALA A 144 -12.22 -7.48 29.61
N ASP A 145 -12.54 -8.46 28.76
CA ASP A 145 -13.35 -9.61 29.13
C ASP A 145 -12.66 -10.50 30.17
N VAL A 146 -11.37 -10.80 29.99
CA VAL A 146 -10.59 -11.60 30.96
C VAL A 146 -10.49 -10.92 32.32
N VAL A 147 -10.29 -9.60 32.35
CA VAL A 147 -10.20 -8.83 33.60
C VAL A 147 -11.58 -8.74 34.28
N ASN A 148 -12.64 -8.46 33.52
CA ASN A 148 -13.97 -8.24 34.07
C ASN A 148 -14.65 -9.55 34.52
N ASN A 149 -14.54 -10.60 33.71
CA ASN A 149 -15.22 -11.87 33.92
C ASN A 149 -14.32 -12.95 34.56
N ARG A 150 -13.06 -12.63 34.88
CA ARG A 150 -12.06 -13.53 35.50
C ARG A 150 -11.86 -14.86 34.75
N GLY A 151 -12.10 -14.86 33.43
CA GLY A 151 -12.04 -16.05 32.59
C GLY A 151 -12.35 -15.75 31.13
N PHE A 152 -12.16 -16.75 30.27
CA PHE A 152 -12.48 -16.65 28.84
C PHE A 152 -13.95 -16.99 28.61
N TYR A 153 -14.76 -16.00 28.26
CA TYR A 153 -16.15 -16.26 27.88
C TYR A 153 -16.25 -16.67 26.41
N SER A 154 -16.94 -17.78 26.15
CA SER A 154 -17.10 -18.31 24.78
C SER A 154 -17.85 -17.34 23.85
N ASN A 155 -18.70 -16.48 24.40
CA ASN A 155 -19.47 -15.48 23.65
C ASN A 155 -18.63 -14.29 23.17
N THR A 156 -17.45 -14.08 23.73
CA THR A 156 -16.52 -12.99 23.38
C THR A 156 -15.68 -13.36 22.15
N LEU A 157 -15.43 -14.66 21.96
CA LEU A 157 -14.61 -15.19 20.86
C LEU A 157 -15.15 -14.85 19.46
N PRO A 158 -16.46 -14.94 19.16
CA PRO A 158 -16.98 -14.51 17.86
C PRO A 158 -16.68 -13.04 17.57
N VAL A 159 -16.87 -12.14 18.54
CA VAL A 159 -16.64 -10.70 18.37
C VAL A 159 -15.15 -10.42 18.11
N VAL A 160 -14.27 -10.96 18.95
CA VAL A 160 -12.81 -10.82 18.77
C VAL A 160 -12.37 -11.43 17.43
N GLY A 161 -12.89 -12.61 17.09
CA GLY A 161 -12.60 -13.30 15.85
C GLY A 161 -12.96 -12.45 14.63
N THR A 162 -14.16 -11.85 14.60
CA THR A 162 -14.56 -10.97 13.48
C THR A 162 -13.66 -9.73 13.36
N LEU A 163 -13.27 -9.12 14.47
CA LEU A 163 -12.38 -7.95 14.48
C LEU A 163 -10.98 -8.30 13.96
N VAL A 164 -10.39 -9.39 14.44
CA VAL A 164 -9.06 -9.83 13.99
C VAL A 164 -9.09 -10.23 12.51
N LEU A 165 -10.08 -11.02 12.09
CA LEU A 165 -10.20 -11.47 10.70
C LEU A 165 -10.44 -10.29 9.74
N SER A 166 -11.28 -9.34 10.11
CA SER A 166 -11.51 -8.14 9.29
C SER A 166 -10.25 -7.29 9.17
N GLY A 167 -9.48 -7.12 10.26
CA GLY A 167 -8.18 -6.45 10.23
C GLY A 167 -7.18 -7.10 9.28
N LEU A 168 -7.03 -8.43 9.38
CA LEU A 168 -6.16 -9.19 8.47
C LEU A 168 -6.59 -9.04 7.00
N LEU A 169 -7.90 -9.11 6.73
CA LEU A 169 -8.43 -8.93 5.38
C LEU A 169 -8.09 -7.54 4.82
N PHE A 170 -8.29 -6.48 5.60
CA PHE A 170 -7.96 -5.12 5.17
C PHE A 170 -6.46 -4.91 4.97
N HIS A 171 -5.63 -5.54 5.80
CA HIS A 171 -4.17 -5.50 5.61
C HIS A 171 -3.75 -6.15 4.28
N LEU A 172 -4.32 -7.30 3.95
CA LEU A 172 -4.06 -7.99 2.67
C LEU A 172 -4.53 -7.17 1.46
N ILE A 173 -5.68 -6.50 1.58
CA ILE A 173 -6.20 -5.61 0.52
C ILE A 173 -5.30 -4.37 0.33
N SER A 174 -4.68 -3.88 1.40
CA SER A 174 -3.78 -2.71 1.37
C SER A 174 -2.41 -3.02 0.77
N ASN A 175 -1.94 -4.27 0.88
CA ASN A 175 -0.63 -4.71 0.41
C ASN A 175 -0.74 -5.84 -0.64
N PRO A 176 -1.32 -5.57 -1.82
CA PRO A 176 -1.48 -6.61 -2.82
C PRO A 176 -0.12 -7.01 -3.43
N HIS A 177 0.09 -8.32 -3.53
CA HIS A 177 1.24 -8.91 -4.21
C HIS A 177 0.83 -9.31 -5.62
N ILE A 178 1.38 -8.63 -6.64
CA ILE A 178 1.02 -8.87 -8.03
C ILE A 178 2.06 -9.79 -8.66
N HIS A 179 1.65 -11.01 -9.00
CA HIS A 179 2.50 -11.95 -9.71
C HIS A 179 2.54 -11.64 -11.20
N ILE A 180 3.72 -11.55 -11.79
CA ILE A 180 3.90 -11.27 -13.21
C ILE A 180 3.48 -12.50 -14.02
N ASN A 181 2.49 -12.32 -14.91
CA ASN A 181 1.93 -13.39 -15.73
C ASN A 181 1.40 -12.80 -17.07
N LYS A 182 0.57 -13.56 -17.79
CA LYS A 182 0.00 -13.07 -19.07
C LYS A 182 -0.93 -11.86 -18.91
N ASN A 183 -1.58 -11.71 -17.74
CA ASN A 183 -2.55 -10.66 -17.41
C ASN A 183 -1.91 -9.46 -16.69
N HIS A 184 -0.83 -9.71 -15.94
CA HIS A 184 -0.06 -8.72 -15.20
C HIS A 184 1.33 -8.61 -15.80
N ARG A 185 1.62 -7.52 -16.50
CA ARG A 185 2.85 -7.38 -17.28
C ARG A 185 3.66 -6.18 -16.81
N LEU A 186 4.96 -6.42 -16.68
CA LEU A 186 5.96 -5.37 -16.51
C LEU A 186 6.51 -4.99 -17.87
N LYS A 187 6.53 -3.69 -18.20
CA LYS A 187 7.04 -3.20 -19.47
C LYS A 187 7.62 -1.81 -19.32
N VAL A 188 8.33 -1.36 -20.35
CA VAL A 188 8.94 -0.02 -20.38
C VAL A 188 8.15 0.83 -21.34
N LEU A 189 7.91 2.06 -20.92
CA LEU A 189 7.30 3.09 -21.75
C LEU A 189 8.14 4.36 -21.62
N GLN A 190 8.00 5.25 -22.59
CA GLN A 190 8.67 6.55 -22.60
C GLN A 190 7.62 7.66 -22.49
N THR A 191 7.94 8.74 -21.78
CA THR A 191 7.15 9.97 -21.81
C THR A 191 7.48 10.78 -23.06
N TYR A 192 6.49 11.50 -23.59
CA TYR A 192 6.60 12.32 -24.80
C TYR A 192 7.19 13.69 -24.50
#